data_AF-A0A923WZ22-F1
#
_entry.id   AF-A0A923WZ22-F1
#
_cell.length_a   1.000
_cell.length_b   1.000
_cell.length_c   1.000
_cell.angle_alpha   90.00
_cell.angle_beta   90.00
_cell.angle_gamma   90.00
#
_symmetry.space_group_name_H-M   'P 1'
#
loop_
_entity.id
_entity.type
_entity.pdbx_description
1 polymer ?
#
loop_
_entity_poly.entity_id
_entity_poly.type
_entity_poly.pdbx_seq_one_letter_code
_entity_poly.pdbx_strand_id
1 'polypeptide(L)'
;MSSAVRRINEPVPAQVWLGGDGRPARVIWRGRPEQVECVLDTWYVDDAWWAERPVRRIYHEVQLDSGVRLVLSWDLVAERWLAQR
;
A
#
# COMPACT_ATOMS: atom_id res chain seq x y z
N MET A 1 8.55 30.69 -3.90
CA MET A 1 8.69 29.25 -4.24
C MET A 1 8.40 28.47 -2.97
N SER A 2 7.16 28.06 -2.70
CA SER A 2 6.85 27.29 -1.49
C SER A 2 7.31 25.85 -1.69
N SER A 3 8.24 25.37 -0.86
CA SER A 3 8.49 23.94 -0.72
C SER A 3 7.21 23.29 -0.20
N ALA A 4 6.59 22.42 -0.99
CA ALA A 4 5.52 21.57 -0.49
C ALA A 4 6.13 20.64 0.57
N VAL A 5 5.72 20.81 1.82
CA VAL A 5 6.06 19.87 2.89
C VAL A 5 5.43 18.53 2.50
N ARG A 6 6.23 17.62 1.94
CA ARG A 6 5.81 16.25 1.71
C ARG A 6 5.50 15.67 3.08
N ARG A 7 4.23 15.32 3.34
CA ARG A 7 3.88 14.61 4.56
C ARG A 7 4.72 13.34 4.60
N ILE A 8 5.55 13.21 5.64
CA ILE A 8 6.20 11.95 5.97
C ILE A 8 5.06 10.93 6.04
N ASN A 9 5.20 9.84 5.28
CA ASN A 9 4.25 8.73 5.20
C ASN A 9 2.98 8.92 4.35
N GLU A 10 2.93 9.88 3.42
CA GLU A 10 1.80 9.94 2.48
C GLU A 10 1.79 8.74 1.52
N PRO A 11 0.71 7.95 1.46
CA PRO A 11 0.60 6.83 0.55
C PRO A 11 0.64 7.30 -0.91
N VAL A 12 1.43 6.63 -1.74
CA VAL A 12 1.53 6.91 -3.17
C VAL A 12 0.89 5.80 -3.99
N PRO A 13 0.29 6.08 -5.15
CA PRO A 13 -0.22 5.04 -6.04
C PRO A 13 0.84 3.98 -6.36
N ALA A 14 0.44 2.72 -6.30
CA ALA A 14 1.32 1.59 -6.55
C ALA A 14 0.68 0.62 -7.56
N GLN A 15 1.52 -0.11 -8.28
CA GLN A 15 1.10 -1.27 -9.06
C GLN A 15 1.49 -2.52 -8.28
N VAL A 16 0.51 -3.31 -7.91
CA VAL A 16 0.68 -4.53 -7.11
C VAL A 16 -0.02 -5.67 -7.84
N TRP A 17 0.64 -6.81 -7.89
CA TRP A 17 0.05 -8.07 -8.35
C TRP A 17 -0.14 -9.00 -7.17
N LEU A 18 -1.28 -9.67 -7.15
CA LEU A 18 -1.61 -10.66 -6.13
C LEU A 18 -1.09 -12.04 -6.54
N GLY A 19 -0.73 -12.85 -5.55
CA GLY A 19 -0.48 -14.27 -5.70
C GLY A 19 -1.78 -15.08 -5.78
N GLY A 20 -1.65 -16.40 -5.94
CA GLY A 20 -2.80 -17.31 -5.99
C GLY A 20 -3.58 -17.39 -4.66
N ASP A 21 -3.00 -16.91 -3.57
CA ASP A 21 -3.62 -16.81 -2.24
C ASP A 21 -4.34 -15.48 -2.00
N GLY A 22 -4.36 -14.59 -3.02
CA GLY A 22 -4.97 -13.27 -2.92
C GLY A 22 -4.14 -12.25 -2.13
N ARG A 23 -2.90 -12.56 -1.76
CA ARG A 23 -1.99 -11.63 -1.06
C ARG A 23 -1.03 -10.95 -2.02
N PRO A 24 -0.45 -9.79 -1.67
CA PRO A 24 0.56 -9.13 -2.50
C PRO A 24 1.75 -10.07 -2.76
N ALA A 25 2.06 -10.28 -4.04
CA ALA A 25 3.18 -11.12 -4.47
C ALA A 25 4.28 -10.30 -5.17
N ARG A 26 3.92 -9.18 -5.82
CA ARG A 26 4.88 -8.33 -6.54
C ARG A 26 4.41 -6.89 -6.55
N VAL A 27 5.35 -5.95 -6.52
CA VAL A 27 5.08 -4.50 -6.57
C VAL A 27 6.07 -3.79 -7.51
N ILE A 28 5.64 -2.71 -8.16
CA ILE A 28 6.59 -1.75 -8.74
C ILE A 28 7.07 -0.80 -7.64
N TRP A 29 8.32 -0.95 -7.22
CA TRP A 29 8.96 -0.08 -6.25
C TRP A 29 10.10 0.69 -6.91
N ARG A 30 10.12 2.02 -6.74
CA ARG A 30 11.14 2.92 -7.34
C ARG A 30 11.38 2.68 -8.84
N GLY A 31 10.30 2.37 -9.57
CA GLY A 31 10.33 2.12 -11.02
C GLY A 31 10.83 0.74 -11.44
N ARG A 32 11.00 -0.20 -10.50
CA ARG A 32 11.45 -1.57 -10.77
C ARG A 32 10.47 -2.58 -10.18
N PRO A 33 10.27 -3.74 -10.83
CA PRO A 33 9.52 -4.83 -10.20
C PRO A 33 10.34 -5.45 -9.07
N GLU A 34 9.72 -5.61 -7.90
CA GLU A 34 10.27 -6.34 -6.75
C GLU A 34 9.28 -7.39 -6.28
N GLN A 35 9.79 -8.55 -5.85
CA GLN A 35 8.96 -9.61 -5.29
C GLN A 35 8.68 -9.33 -3.82
N VAL A 36 7.48 -9.69 -3.39
CA VAL A 36 7.17 -9.78 -1.96
C VAL A 36 7.74 -11.10 -1.45
N GLU A 37 8.75 -11.02 -0.60
CA GLU A 37 9.34 -12.18 0.08
C GLU A 37 8.35 -12.76 1.09
N CYS A 38 7.73 -11.90 1.91
CA CYS A 38 6.69 -12.31 2.83
C CYS A 38 5.72 -11.16 3.18
N VAL A 39 4.51 -11.54 3.57
CA VAL A 39 3.53 -10.65 4.22
C VAL A 39 3.67 -10.83 5.72
N LEU A 40 4.04 -9.76 6.41
CA LEU A 40 4.32 -9.74 7.84
C LEU A 40 3.06 -9.56 8.68
N ASP A 41 2.14 -8.71 8.20
CA ASP A 41 0.86 -8.46 8.85
C ASP A 41 -0.21 -8.06 7.83
N THR A 42 -1.48 -8.21 8.20
CA THR A 42 -2.62 -7.77 7.41
C THR A 42 -3.73 -7.26 8.32
N TRP A 43 -4.17 -6.03 8.07
CA TRP A 43 -5.24 -5.40 8.84
C TRP A 43 -6.22 -4.66 7.95
N TYR A 44 -7.44 -4.50 8.43
CA TYR A 44 -8.52 -3.82 7.74
C TYR A 44 -8.90 -2.56 8.54
N VAL A 45 -9.08 -1.46 7.82
CA VAL A 45 -9.57 -0.20 8.38
C VAL A 45 -10.86 0.17 7.67
N ASP A 46 -11.87 0.44 8.47
CA ASP A 46 -13.16 1.01 8.07
C ASP A 46 -13.47 2.14 9.03
N ASP A 47 -13.09 3.35 8.61
CA ASP A 47 -13.16 4.53 9.45
C ASP A 47 -13.71 5.72 8.65
N ALA A 48 -14.01 6.80 9.35
CA ALA A 48 -14.54 8.03 8.79
C ALA A 48 -15.84 7.80 7.98
N TRP A 49 -16.67 6.84 8.41
CA TRP A 49 -17.98 6.56 7.80
C TRP A 49 -18.94 7.77 7.87
N TRP A 50 -18.68 8.71 8.79
CA TRP A 50 -19.41 9.97 8.93
C TRP A 50 -18.92 11.08 7.99
N ALA A 51 -17.79 10.88 7.30
CA ALA A 51 -17.24 11.86 6.38
C ALA A 51 -17.73 11.60 4.94
N GLU A 52 -17.72 12.65 4.12
CA GLU A 52 -18.04 12.54 2.68
C GLU A 52 -17.12 11.57 1.92
N ARG A 53 -15.94 11.26 2.49
CA ARG A 53 -14.95 10.33 1.94
C ARG A 53 -14.56 9.29 2.99
N PRO A 54 -15.33 8.21 3.13
CA PRO A 54 -15.01 7.14 4.07
C PRO A 54 -13.68 6.47 3.71
N VAL A 55 -12.96 6.01 4.73
CA VAL A 55 -11.69 5.29 4.55
C VAL A 55 -11.97 3.81 4.74
N ARG A 56 -11.97 3.07 3.64
CA ARG A 56 -12.14 1.61 3.64
C ARG A 56 -10.95 0.97 2.95
N ARG A 57 -10.04 0.35 3.71
CA ARG A 57 -8.75 -0.14 3.21
C ARG A 57 -8.36 -1.47 3.84
N ILE A 58 -7.81 -2.36 3.02
CA ILE A 58 -7.04 -3.52 3.49
C ILE A 58 -5.57 -3.17 3.35
N TYR A 59 -4.81 -3.36 4.42
CA TYR A 59 -3.39 -3.10 4.48
C TYR A 59 -2.61 -4.40 4.63
N HIS A 60 -1.43 -4.43 4.02
CA HIS A 60 -0.45 -5.50 4.14
C HIS A 60 0.91 -4.87 4.44
N GLU A 61 1.51 -5.23 5.58
CA GLU A 61 2.93 -4.98 5.80
C GLU A 61 3.71 -6.09 5.10
N VAL A 62 4.61 -5.70 4.19
CA VAL A 62 5.36 -6.64 3.36
C VAL A 62 6.86 -6.40 3.48
N GLN A 63 7.61 -7.48 3.38
CA GLN A 63 9.04 -7.45 3.10
C GLN A 63 9.27 -7.83 1.65
N LEU A 64 10.02 -7.00 0.94
CA LEU A 64 10.46 -7.27 -0.43
C LEU A 64 11.75 -8.11 -0.41
N ASP A 65 12.03 -8.80 -1.52
CA ASP A 65 13.25 -9.58 -1.72
C ASP A 65 14.56 -8.76 -1.58
N SER A 66 14.49 -7.45 -1.78
CA SER A 66 15.57 -6.50 -1.53
C SER A 66 15.82 -6.20 -0.05
N GLY A 67 14.99 -6.73 0.86
CA GLY A 67 14.97 -6.41 2.29
C GLY A 67 14.23 -5.10 2.64
N VAL A 68 13.65 -4.42 1.64
CA VAL A 68 12.84 -3.22 1.87
C VAL A 68 11.49 -3.60 2.48
N ARG A 69 11.06 -2.87 3.51
CA ARG A 69 9.73 -2.98 4.09
C ARG A 69 8.80 -1.90 3.55
N LEU A 70 7.59 -2.29 3.18
CA LEU A 70 6.53 -1.39 2.71
C LEU A 70 5.20 -1.74 3.39
N VAL A 71 4.34 -0.74 3.49
CA VAL A 71 2.91 -0.95 3.73
C VAL A 71 2.19 -0.77 2.40
N LEU A 72 1.58 -1.84 1.90
CA LEU A 72 0.72 -1.82 0.72
C LEU A 72 -0.73 -1.77 1.19
N SER A 73 -1.57 -0.92 0.58
CA SER A 73 -3.00 -0.90 0.90
C SER A 73 -3.87 -0.91 -0.34
N TRP A 74 -4.89 -1.76 -0.35
CA TRP A 74 -5.97 -1.71 -1.32
C TRP A 74 -7.07 -0.79 -0.79
N ASP A 75 -7.30 0.32 -1.49
CA ASP A 75 -8.41 1.23 -1.24
C ASP A 75 -9.68 0.65 -1.86
N LEU A 76 -10.64 0.24 -1.03
CA LEU A 76 -11.90 -0.37 -1.48
C LEU A 76 -12.87 0.65 -2.06
N VAL A 77 -12.67 1.94 -1.81
CA VAL A 77 -13.54 3.01 -2.33
C VAL A 77 -13.02 3.48 -3.69
N ALA A 78 -11.71 3.73 -3.77
CA ALA A 78 -11.07 4.21 -4.99
C ALA A 78 -10.55 3.09 -5.91
N GLU A 79 -10.71 1.83 -5.49
CA GLU A 79 -10.29 0.61 -6.20
C GLU A 79 -8.85 0.70 -6.73
N ARG A 80 -7.92 1.05 -5.85
CA ARG A 80 -6.50 1.19 -6.21
C ARG A 80 -5.55 0.78 -5.11
N TRP A 81 -4.36 0.39 -5.53
CA TRP A 81 -3.24 0.13 -4.64
C TRP A 81 -2.50 1.42 -4.28
N LEU A 82 -2.09 1.50 -3.03
CA LEU A 82 -1.21 2.53 -2.50
C LEU A 82 -0.02 1.85 -1.79
N ALA A 83 1.14 2.51 -1.79
CA ALA A 83 2.33 2.09 -1.06
C ALA A 83 2.83 3.22 -0.15
N GLN A 84 3.34 2.83 1.02
CA GLN A 84 3.95 3.71 2.00
C GLN A 84 5.23 3.04 2.54
N ARG A 85 6.23 3.85 2.86
CA ARG A 85 7.46 3.44 3.56
C ARG A 85 7.59 4.23 4.85
#